data_AF-A0A6V8PMY5-F1
#
_entry.id   AF-A0A6V8PMY5-F1
#
_cell.length_a   1.000
_cell.length_b   1.000
_cell.length_c   1.000
_cell.angle_alpha   90.00
_cell.angle_beta   90.00
_cell.angle_gamma   90.00
#
_symmetry.space_group_name_H-M   'P 1'
#
loop_
_entity.id
_entity.type
_entity.pdbx_description
1 polymer ?
#
loop_
_entity_poly.entity_id
_entity_poly.type
_entity_poly.pdbx_seq_one_letter_code
_entity_poly.pdbx_strand_id
1 'polypeptide(L)'
;CPVCGKPFSVFPGSEDSKEIHWEVRLVRRIHKRTRYRPTCNCRAVPGIMTAPPVPKLIPKGMFSCSFWVHLLLEKFLFQRPLYRVRQVLALEGLSVSQGTLTGGLKRIGELLQPLYTGILERSRAADHWHMDGTRWMVFAEMEGKVGYRWWLWVVVTHDSCAYLLEPTRSAKVPQNHLGEEAMGIINADRYVVYKALGGKIRIAFCWSHVRRDFVRIHDVHKRLRP
;
A
#
# COMPACT_ATOMS: atom_id res chain seq x y z
N CYS A 1 13.44 -18.32 -57.91
CA CYS A 1 14.14 -17.07 -58.28
C CYS A 1 13.30 -16.32 -59.31
N PRO A 2 12.90 -15.07 -59.04
CA PRO A 2 12.03 -14.30 -59.95
C PRO A 2 12.70 -13.86 -61.27
N VAL A 3 14.03 -13.95 -61.39
CA VAL A 3 14.76 -13.57 -62.62
C VAL A 3 15.09 -14.78 -63.49
N CYS A 4 15.58 -15.86 -62.87
CA CYS A 4 16.09 -17.02 -63.61
C CYS A 4 15.25 -18.30 -63.45
N GLY A 5 14.11 -18.24 -62.76
CA GLY A 5 13.17 -19.36 -62.60
C GLY A 5 13.65 -20.51 -61.69
N LYS A 6 14.93 -20.55 -61.30
CA LYS A 6 15.47 -21.63 -60.46
C LYS A 6 14.81 -21.71 -59.07
N PRO A 7 14.57 -22.90 -58.50
CA PRO A 7 14.05 -23.06 -57.15
C PRO A 7 15.07 -22.60 -56.10
N PHE A 8 14.60 -22.20 -54.92
CA PHE A 8 15.47 -21.89 -53.77
C PHE A 8 15.81 -23.18 -53.02
N SER A 9 17.05 -23.30 -52.55
CA SER A 9 17.46 -24.36 -51.62
C SER A 9 17.10 -23.98 -50.19
N VAL A 10 16.79 -24.97 -49.35
CA VAL A 10 16.61 -24.75 -47.91
C VAL A 10 17.89 -24.17 -47.32
N PHE A 11 17.78 -23.01 -46.67
CA PHE A 11 18.88 -22.42 -45.91
C PHE A 11 18.84 -22.94 -44.46
N PRO A 12 19.98 -23.34 -43.87
CA PRO A 12 19.99 -23.80 -42.48
C PRO A 12 19.59 -22.68 -41.52
N GLY A 13 18.60 -22.95 -40.66
CA GLY A 13 18.13 -22.03 -39.62
C GLY A 13 16.75 -21.44 -39.91
N SER A 14 16.24 -20.67 -38.95
CA SER A 14 14.99 -19.92 -39.04
C SER A 14 15.24 -18.46 -38.69
N GLU A 15 14.40 -17.57 -39.23
CA GLU A 15 14.27 -16.21 -38.74
C GLU A 15 13.11 -16.18 -37.74
N ASP A 16 13.44 -16.28 -36.45
CA ASP A 16 12.43 -16.28 -35.39
C ASP A 16 12.05 -14.85 -35.03
N SER A 17 10.73 -14.56 -34.99
CA SER A 17 10.20 -13.29 -34.49
C SER A 17 9.27 -13.51 -33.29
N LYS A 18 9.13 -12.48 -32.46
CA LYS A 18 8.29 -12.51 -31.25
C LYS A 18 7.35 -11.31 -31.27
N GLU A 19 6.07 -11.56 -30.99
CA GLU A 19 5.07 -10.53 -30.71
C GLU A 19 4.59 -10.69 -29.26
N ILE A 20 4.50 -9.58 -28.52
CA ILE A 20 4.00 -9.56 -27.15
C ILE A 20 2.70 -8.76 -27.13
N HIS A 21 1.59 -9.43 -26.82
CA HIS A 21 0.27 -8.81 -26.66
C HIS A 21 -0.09 -8.66 -25.18
N TRP A 22 -0.75 -7.55 -24.82
CA TRP A 22 -1.25 -7.30 -23.47
C TRP A 22 -2.78 -7.24 -23.47
N GLU A 23 -3.41 -8.22 -22.82
CA GLU A 23 -4.87 -8.32 -22.71
C GLU A 23 -5.31 -8.23 -21.25
N VAL A 24 -6.25 -7.32 -20.96
CA VAL A 24 -6.90 -7.21 -19.65
C VAL A 24 -8.29 -7.83 -19.75
N ARG A 25 -8.66 -8.70 -18.81
CA ARG A 25 -9.98 -9.34 -18.79
C ARG A 25 -10.69 -9.11 -17.47
N LEU A 26 -11.88 -8.50 -17.54
CA LEU A 26 -12.78 -8.39 -16.41
C LEU A 26 -13.78 -9.57 -16.39
N VAL A 27 -13.80 -10.34 -15.30
CA VAL A 27 -14.67 -11.53 -15.17
C VAL A 27 -15.79 -11.27 -14.16
N ARG A 28 -17.05 -11.34 -14.61
CA ARG A 28 -18.24 -11.27 -13.75
C ARG A 28 -18.80 -12.66 -13.48
N ARG A 29 -18.68 -13.13 -12.23
CA ARG A 29 -19.28 -14.41 -11.78
C ARG A 29 -20.63 -14.16 -11.10
N ILE A 30 -21.69 -14.81 -11.58
CA ILE A 30 -23.04 -14.72 -11.00
C ILE A 30 -23.36 -16.05 -10.31
N HIS A 31 -23.46 -16.01 -8.97
CA HIS A 31 -23.80 -17.17 -8.16
C HIS A 31 -25.32 -17.23 -7.95
N LYS A 32 -25.98 -18.23 -8.54
CA LYS A 32 -27.40 -18.52 -8.35
C LYS A 32 -27.53 -19.61 -7.28
N ARG A 33 -28.19 -19.30 -6.16
CA ARG A 33 -28.34 -20.21 -5.01
C ARG A 33 -29.74 -20.82 -5.02
N THR A 34 -29.82 -22.14 -4.86
CA THR A 34 -31.10 -22.86 -4.75
C THR A 34 -31.82 -22.47 -3.46
N ARG A 35 -33.15 -22.30 -3.57
CA ARG A 35 -34.06 -22.05 -2.46
C ARG A 35 -34.90 -23.31 -2.23
N TYR A 36 -35.14 -23.65 -0.97
CA TYR A 36 -35.88 -24.83 -0.54
C TYR A 36 -37.07 -24.39 0.30
N ARG A 37 -38.21 -25.06 0.14
CA ARG A 37 -39.37 -24.93 1.03
C ARG A 37 -39.46 -26.21 1.89
N PRO A 38 -39.69 -26.10 3.20
CA PRO A 38 -39.94 -27.26 4.04
C PRO A 38 -41.17 -28.02 3.54
N THR A 39 -41.07 -29.35 3.47
CA THR A 39 -42.19 -30.24 3.15
C THR A 39 -42.87 -30.81 4.40
N CYS A 40 -42.37 -30.45 5.59
CA CYS A 40 -42.89 -30.87 6.88
C CYS A 40 -43.61 -29.73 7.60
N ASN A 41 -44.49 -30.09 8.54
CA ASN A 41 -45.19 -29.14 9.43
C ASN A 41 -44.40 -28.83 10.72
N CYS A 42 -43.16 -29.31 10.81
CA CYS A 42 -42.28 -29.07 11.94
C CYS A 42 -41.87 -27.59 11.92
N ARG A 43 -42.27 -26.80 12.93
CA ARG A 43 -41.96 -25.35 13.03
C ARG A 43 -40.49 -25.04 13.37
N ALA A 44 -39.57 -25.95 13.02
CA ALA A 44 -38.16 -25.91 13.39
C ALA A 44 -37.29 -25.05 12.45
N VAL A 45 -37.77 -24.73 11.25
CA VAL A 45 -37.02 -23.94 10.25
C VAL A 45 -37.87 -22.83 9.66
N PRO A 46 -37.27 -21.69 9.26
CA PRO A 46 -37.98 -20.64 8.55
C PRO A 46 -38.51 -21.18 7.21
N GLY A 47 -39.70 -20.73 6.80
CA GLY A 47 -40.45 -21.31 5.69
C GLY A 47 -39.75 -21.31 4.31
N ILE A 48 -38.68 -20.56 4.11
CA ILE A 48 -37.80 -20.67 2.94
C ILE A 48 -36.34 -20.69 3.38
N MET A 49 -35.64 -21.74 3.00
CA MET A 49 -34.20 -21.92 3.21
C MET A 49 -33.45 -21.62 1.91
N THR A 50 -32.22 -21.09 1.99
CA THR A 50 -31.38 -20.84 0.81
C THR A 50 -30.02 -21.50 1.02
N ALA A 51 -29.53 -22.26 0.03
CA ALA A 51 -28.21 -22.90 0.06
C ALA A 51 -27.11 -21.91 0.49
N PRO A 52 -26.07 -22.26 1.26
CA PRO A 52 -25.08 -21.29 1.78
C PRO A 52 -24.44 -20.39 0.71
N PRO A 53 -24.10 -19.12 1.04
CA PRO A 53 -23.38 -18.24 0.11
C PRO A 53 -21.92 -18.67 -0.04
N VAL A 54 -21.32 -18.34 -1.18
CA VAL A 54 -19.86 -18.45 -1.36
C VAL A 54 -19.15 -17.52 -0.37
N PRO A 55 -18.06 -17.94 0.28
CA PRO A 55 -17.26 -17.09 1.14
C PRO A 55 -16.78 -15.83 0.40
N LYS A 56 -16.85 -14.68 1.07
CA LYS A 56 -16.41 -13.39 0.53
C LYS A 56 -15.59 -12.65 1.57
N LEU A 57 -14.54 -11.96 1.13
CA LEU A 57 -13.71 -11.09 1.99
C LEU A 57 -14.56 -10.04 2.73
N ILE A 58 -15.44 -9.36 1.98
CA ILE A 58 -16.40 -8.41 2.52
C ILE A 58 -17.79 -9.05 2.42
N PRO A 59 -18.48 -9.32 3.55
CA PRO A 59 -19.82 -9.86 3.55
C PRO A 59 -20.77 -9.02 2.69
N LYS A 60 -21.58 -9.68 1.85
CA LYS A 60 -22.49 -9.04 0.88
C LYS A 60 -21.81 -8.15 -0.18
N GLY A 61 -20.47 -8.10 -0.21
CA GLY A 61 -19.71 -7.34 -1.20
C GLY A 61 -19.79 -7.91 -2.62
N MET A 62 -19.55 -7.06 -3.61
CA MET A 62 -19.57 -7.43 -5.03
C MET A 62 -18.23 -8.05 -5.49
N PHE A 63 -17.11 -7.58 -4.94
CA PHE A 63 -15.77 -7.87 -5.45
C PHE A 63 -15.12 -9.07 -4.75
N SER A 64 -14.35 -9.84 -5.51
CA SER A 64 -13.53 -10.96 -5.03
C SER A 64 -12.26 -10.48 -4.33
N CYS A 65 -11.58 -11.39 -3.62
CA CYS A 65 -10.25 -11.09 -3.05
C CYS A 65 -9.26 -10.62 -4.12
N SER A 66 -9.20 -11.31 -5.28
CA SER A 66 -8.28 -10.95 -6.37
C SER A 66 -8.52 -9.56 -6.92
N PHE A 67 -9.78 -9.12 -7.02
CA PHE A 67 -10.11 -7.75 -7.42
C PHE A 67 -9.55 -6.73 -6.41
N TRP A 68 -9.72 -6.99 -5.11
CA TRP A 68 -9.19 -6.12 -4.07
C TRP A 68 -7.66 -6.08 -4.05
N VAL A 69 -7.00 -7.23 -4.22
CA VAL A 69 -5.53 -7.30 -4.34
C VAL A 69 -5.06 -6.42 -5.51
N HIS A 70 -5.67 -6.56 -6.69
CA HIS A 70 -5.30 -5.76 -7.85
C HIS A 70 -5.57 -4.26 -7.61
N LEU A 71 -6.70 -3.89 -7.00
CA LEU A 71 -7.00 -2.50 -6.65
C LEU A 71 -5.96 -1.91 -5.67
N LEU A 72 -5.50 -2.70 -4.69
CA LEU A 72 -4.47 -2.28 -3.74
C LEU A 72 -3.12 -2.06 -4.43
N LEU A 73 -2.74 -2.94 -5.36
CA LEU A 73 -1.53 -2.78 -6.17
C LEU A 73 -1.61 -1.53 -7.05
N GLU A 74 -2.70 -1.35 -7.79
CA GLU A 74 -2.96 -0.13 -8.58
C GLU A 74 -2.83 1.12 -7.70
N LYS A 75 -3.47 1.14 -6.54
CA LYS A 75 -3.50 2.32 -5.67
C LYS A 75 -2.16 2.62 -4.99
N PHE A 76 -1.50 1.61 -4.43
CA PHE A 76 -0.39 1.81 -3.50
C PHE A 76 0.97 1.50 -4.13
N LEU A 77 1.08 0.43 -4.91
CA LEU A 77 2.33 0.08 -5.60
C LEU A 77 2.53 0.97 -6.84
N PHE A 78 1.52 1.04 -7.70
CA PHE A 78 1.56 1.82 -8.94
C PHE A 78 1.09 3.28 -8.75
N GLN A 79 0.76 3.66 -7.52
CA GLN A 79 0.39 5.01 -7.12
C GLN A 79 -0.75 5.63 -7.96
N ARG A 80 -1.64 4.80 -8.49
CA ARG A 80 -2.73 5.24 -9.35
C ARG A 80 -3.87 5.82 -8.51
N PRO A 81 -4.28 7.09 -8.74
CA PRO A 81 -5.44 7.64 -8.07
C PRO A 81 -6.69 6.82 -8.37
N LEU A 82 -7.55 6.61 -7.36
CA LEU A 82 -8.74 5.78 -7.49
C LEU A 82 -9.69 6.24 -8.60
N TYR A 83 -9.76 7.55 -8.88
CA TYR A 83 -10.59 8.04 -9.98
C TYR A 83 -10.09 7.52 -11.35
N ARG A 84 -8.78 7.36 -11.55
CA ARG A 84 -8.22 6.78 -12.79
C ARG A 84 -8.43 5.28 -12.86
N VAL A 85 -8.37 4.58 -11.73
CA VAL A 85 -8.72 3.16 -11.68
C VAL A 85 -10.18 2.98 -12.10
N ARG A 86 -11.09 3.81 -11.56
CA ARG A 86 -12.51 3.81 -11.95
C ARG A 86 -12.72 4.08 -13.43
N GLN A 87 -11.97 5.01 -14.02
CA GLN A 87 -12.02 5.27 -15.46
C GLN A 87 -11.63 4.04 -16.28
N VAL A 88 -10.57 3.31 -15.89
CA VAL A 88 -10.23 2.05 -16.58
C VAL A 88 -11.31 1.00 -16.40
N LEU A 89 -11.82 0.80 -15.17
CA LEU A 89 -12.91 -0.16 -14.97
C LEU A 89 -14.13 0.19 -15.84
N ALA A 90 -14.44 1.46 -16.03
CA ALA A 90 -15.53 1.89 -16.91
C ALA A 90 -15.26 1.59 -18.40
N LEU A 91 -14.01 1.76 -18.87
CA LEU A 91 -13.61 1.36 -20.23
C LEU A 91 -13.72 -0.16 -20.43
N GLU A 92 -13.44 -0.93 -19.38
CA GLU A 92 -13.62 -2.39 -19.34
C GLU A 92 -15.09 -2.83 -19.09
N GLY A 93 -16.05 -1.89 -19.19
CA GLY A 93 -17.48 -2.18 -19.06
C GLY A 93 -18.01 -2.31 -17.63
N LEU A 94 -17.22 -1.94 -16.60
CA LEU A 94 -17.59 -2.00 -15.19
C LEU A 94 -17.68 -0.60 -14.56
N SER A 95 -18.91 -0.07 -14.51
CA SER A 95 -19.20 1.18 -13.79
C SER A 95 -19.30 0.94 -12.27
N VAL A 96 -18.47 1.64 -11.49
CA VAL A 96 -18.41 1.51 -10.02
C VAL A 96 -18.38 2.89 -9.37
N SER A 97 -19.18 3.07 -8.33
CA SER A 97 -19.19 4.31 -7.55
C SER A 97 -17.89 4.48 -6.76
N GLN A 98 -17.49 5.73 -6.49
CA GLN A 98 -16.33 6.00 -5.64
C GLN A 98 -16.54 5.43 -4.22
N GLY A 99 -17.75 5.59 -3.67
CA GLY A 99 -18.12 5.12 -2.34
C GLY A 99 -17.98 3.60 -2.19
N THR A 100 -18.27 2.83 -3.24
CA THR A 100 -18.09 1.37 -3.22
C THR A 100 -16.62 0.99 -3.04
N LEU A 101 -15.70 1.66 -3.75
CA LEU A 101 -14.27 1.38 -3.63
C LEU A 101 -13.70 1.90 -2.31
N THR A 102 -14.01 3.13 -1.91
CA THR A 102 -13.49 3.70 -0.66
C THR A 102 -14.03 2.99 0.57
N GLY A 103 -15.32 2.61 0.58
CA GLY A 103 -15.92 1.82 1.65
C GLY A 103 -15.28 0.44 1.77
N GLY A 104 -14.99 -0.22 0.64
CA GLY A 104 -14.27 -1.50 0.67
C GLY A 104 -12.83 -1.37 1.16
N LEU A 105 -12.10 -0.34 0.73
CA LEU A 105 -10.76 -0.05 1.23
C LEU A 105 -10.74 0.22 2.75
N LYS A 106 -11.75 0.94 3.28
CA LYS A 106 -11.90 1.14 4.73
C LYS A 106 -12.03 -0.20 5.46
N ARG A 107 -12.92 -1.08 4.97
CA ARG A 107 -13.12 -2.41 5.57
C ARG A 107 -11.88 -3.29 5.49
N ILE A 108 -11.11 -3.21 4.41
CA ILE A 108 -9.84 -3.92 4.28
C ILE A 108 -8.80 -3.36 5.26
N GLY A 109 -8.75 -2.04 5.44
CA GLY A 109 -7.90 -1.40 6.46
C GLY A 109 -8.17 -1.97 7.85
N GLU A 110 -9.44 -2.11 8.23
CA GLU A 110 -9.83 -2.74 9.51
C GLU A 110 -9.35 -4.20 9.62
N LEU A 111 -9.37 -4.98 8.53
CA LEU A 111 -8.87 -6.36 8.51
C LEU A 111 -7.34 -6.44 8.62
N LEU A 112 -6.62 -5.43 8.12
CA LEU A 112 -5.16 -5.36 8.19
C LEU A 112 -4.64 -4.77 9.50
N GLN A 113 -5.53 -4.19 10.32
CA GLN A 113 -5.16 -3.54 11.57
C GLN A 113 -4.33 -4.43 12.52
N PRO A 114 -4.65 -5.73 12.73
CA PRO A 114 -3.84 -6.59 13.60
C PRO A 114 -2.41 -6.78 13.10
N LEU A 115 -2.22 -6.87 11.77
CA LEU A 115 -0.89 -6.97 11.16
C LEU A 115 -0.10 -5.68 11.38
N TYR A 116 -0.74 -4.54 11.20
CA TYR A 116 -0.11 -3.25 11.47
C TYR A 116 0.27 -3.09 12.94
N THR A 117 -0.59 -3.48 13.88
CA THR A 117 -0.26 -3.51 15.31
C THR A 117 0.95 -4.39 15.59
N GLY A 118 1.02 -5.59 15.01
CA GLY A 118 2.19 -6.48 15.15
C GLY A 118 3.48 -5.88 14.59
N ILE A 119 3.41 -5.14 13.46
CA ILE A 119 4.56 -4.41 12.91
C ILE A 119 5.02 -3.31 13.88
N LEU A 120 4.08 -2.57 14.49
CA LEU A 120 4.42 -1.55 15.49
C LEU A 120 5.08 -2.16 16.74
N GLU A 121 4.58 -3.29 17.22
CA GLU A 121 5.16 -4.02 18.36
C GLU A 121 6.56 -4.54 18.03
N ARG A 122 6.75 -5.13 16.84
CA ARG A 122 8.08 -5.59 16.40
C ARG A 122 9.05 -4.43 16.27
N SER A 123 8.59 -3.31 15.71
CA SER A 123 9.37 -2.08 15.61
C SER A 123 9.77 -1.58 17.00
N ARG A 124 8.84 -1.53 17.96
CA ARG A 124 9.09 -1.12 19.34
C ARG A 124 10.10 -1.98 20.07
N ALA A 125 10.07 -3.29 19.85
CA ALA A 125 10.92 -4.25 20.53
C ALA A 125 12.38 -4.28 20.01
N ALA A 126 12.72 -3.48 18.99
CA ALA A 126 14.08 -3.39 18.51
C ALA A 126 14.97 -2.58 19.48
N ASP A 127 16.26 -2.49 19.18
CA ASP A 127 17.27 -1.68 19.87
C ASP A 127 18.00 -0.73 18.92
N HIS A 128 17.67 -0.78 17.62
CA HIS A 128 18.21 0.12 16.60
C HIS A 128 17.10 0.52 15.61
N TRP A 129 16.84 1.82 15.54
CA TRP A 129 15.78 2.40 14.71
C TRP A 129 16.35 3.44 13.74
N HIS A 130 15.98 3.34 12.48
CA HIS A 130 16.13 4.42 11.52
C HIS A 130 14.82 5.19 11.44
N MET A 131 14.83 6.46 11.82
CA MET A 131 13.62 7.27 11.87
C MET A 131 13.74 8.53 11.01
N ASP A 132 12.76 8.75 10.14
CA ASP A 132 12.66 9.94 9.29
C ASP A 132 11.21 10.39 9.18
N GLY A 133 10.99 11.66 8.88
CA GLY A 133 9.65 12.25 8.79
C GLY A 133 9.54 13.18 7.59
N THR A 134 8.54 12.93 6.74
CA THR A 134 8.22 13.79 5.60
C THR A 134 6.88 14.49 5.80
N ARG A 135 6.75 15.69 5.23
CA ARG A 135 5.50 16.44 5.26
C ARG A 135 4.44 15.67 4.47
N TRP A 136 3.26 15.51 5.06
CA TRP A 136 2.14 14.84 4.43
C TRP A 136 0.88 15.71 4.48
N MET A 137 0.09 15.73 3.40
CA MET A 137 -1.15 16.49 3.35
C MET A 137 -2.34 15.55 3.56
N VAL A 138 -3.09 15.79 4.63
CA VAL A 138 -4.29 15.03 4.96
C VAL A 138 -5.50 15.93 4.69
N PHE A 139 -6.32 15.56 3.72
CA PHE A 139 -7.53 16.32 3.35
C PHE A 139 -8.83 15.70 3.89
N ALA A 140 -8.76 14.52 4.52
CA ALA A 140 -9.93 13.88 5.13
C ALA A 140 -10.54 14.76 6.23
N GLU A 141 -11.86 14.91 6.23
CA GLU A 141 -12.59 15.58 7.31
C GLU A 141 -12.60 14.70 8.55
N MET A 142 -12.14 15.24 9.67
CA MET A 142 -11.98 14.54 10.93
C MET A 142 -12.29 15.51 12.06
N GLU A 143 -13.08 15.07 13.04
CA GLU A 143 -13.39 15.86 14.23
C GLU A 143 -12.10 16.22 14.99
N GLY A 144 -11.99 17.48 15.44
CA GLY A 144 -10.81 17.98 16.16
C GLY A 144 -9.53 18.15 15.32
N LYS A 145 -9.56 17.86 14.00
CA LYS A 145 -8.39 18.04 13.13
C LYS A 145 -8.10 19.52 12.86
N VAL A 146 -6.87 19.93 13.16
CA VAL A 146 -6.37 21.29 12.90
C VAL A 146 -5.51 21.30 11.65
N GLY A 147 -5.95 22.01 10.61
CA GLY A 147 -5.22 22.17 9.35
C GLY A 147 -5.02 20.88 8.56
N TYR A 148 -4.34 20.98 7.41
CA TYR A 148 -4.12 19.85 6.49
C TYR A 148 -2.70 19.29 6.53
N ARG A 149 -1.78 19.98 7.21
CA ARG A 149 -0.36 19.63 7.23
C ARG A 149 -0.07 18.68 8.39
N TRP A 150 0.20 17.43 8.04
CA TRP A 150 0.60 16.36 8.94
C TRP A 150 2.02 15.90 8.58
N TRP A 151 2.50 14.87 9.27
CA TRP A 151 3.81 14.26 9.06
C TRP A 151 3.66 12.75 8.95
N LEU A 152 4.19 12.19 7.86
CA LEU A 152 4.35 10.76 7.70
C LEU A 152 5.75 10.41 8.17
N TRP A 153 5.82 9.73 9.30
CA TRP A 153 7.04 9.20 9.86
C TRP A 153 7.23 7.77 9.40
N VAL A 154 8.48 7.39 9.18
CA VAL A 154 8.89 6.01 8.94
C VAL A 154 9.86 5.61 10.05
N VAL A 155 9.67 4.42 10.59
CA VAL A 155 10.55 3.78 11.58
C VAL A 155 10.96 2.44 11.01
N VAL A 156 12.22 2.31 10.60
CA VAL A 156 12.78 1.08 10.04
C VAL A 156 13.72 0.46 11.07
N THR A 157 13.55 -0.84 11.31
CA THR A 157 14.47 -1.64 12.12
C THR A 157 15.13 -2.70 11.22
N HIS A 158 15.89 -3.63 11.80
CA HIS A 158 16.49 -4.73 11.04
C HIS A 158 15.46 -5.55 10.22
N ASP A 159 14.26 -5.76 10.75
CA ASP A 159 13.25 -6.66 10.16
C ASP A 159 11.82 -6.09 10.13
N SER A 160 11.64 -4.80 10.42
CA SER A 160 10.33 -4.15 10.38
C SER A 160 10.40 -2.75 9.76
N CYS A 161 9.29 -2.33 9.17
CA CYS A 161 9.09 -0.97 8.65
C CYS A 161 7.70 -0.49 9.05
N ALA A 162 7.66 0.44 9.99
CA ALA A 162 6.45 1.05 10.50
C ALA A 162 6.27 2.46 9.93
N TYR A 163 5.02 2.84 9.65
CA TYR A 163 4.65 4.18 9.21
C TYR A 163 3.69 4.80 10.23
N LEU A 164 4.00 6.01 10.71
CA LEU A 164 3.14 6.75 11.65
C LEU A 164 2.65 8.02 10.97
N LEU A 165 1.33 8.21 10.91
CA LEU A 165 0.73 9.42 10.37
C LEU A 165 0.28 10.33 11.51
N GLU A 166 1.05 11.37 11.78
CA GLU A 166 0.90 12.21 12.97
C GLU A 166 0.62 13.67 12.60
N PRO A 167 -0.24 14.39 13.34
CA PRO A 167 -0.51 15.81 13.08
C PRO A 167 0.67 16.72 13.41
N THR A 168 1.65 16.22 14.17
CA THR A 168 2.81 17.02 14.63
C THR A 168 4.13 16.44 14.17
N ARG A 169 5.16 17.30 14.10
CA ARG A 169 6.57 16.91 13.98
C ARG A 169 7.29 16.97 15.34
N SER A 170 6.58 16.71 16.43
CA SER A 170 7.11 16.92 17.78
C SER A 170 7.92 15.72 18.27
N ALA A 171 8.73 15.93 19.31
CA ALA A 171 9.44 14.85 20.01
C ALA A 171 8.50 13.79 20.62
N LYS A 172 7.23 14.13 20.84
CA LYS A 172 6.24 13.18 21.36
C LYS A 172 6.01 12.00 20.43
N VAL A 173 6.20 12.17 19.12
CA VAL A 173 6.00 11.07 18.15
C VAL A 173 7.00 9.93 18.40
N PRO A 174 8.33 10.15 18.36
CA PRO A 174 9.28 9.08 18.68
C PRO A 174 9.17 8.62 20.13
N GLN A 175 8.89 9.51 21.10
CA GLN A 175 8.71 9.10 22.50
C GLN A 175 7.54 8.12 22.68
N ASN A 176 6.38 8.43 22.11
CA ASN A 176 5.19 7.59 22.18
C ASN A 176 5.37 6.28 21.41
N HIS A 177 6.02 6.34 20.24
CA HIS A 177 6.27 5.13 19.46
C HIS A 177 7.22 4.19 20.19
N LEU A 178 8.38 4.69 20.66
CA LEU A 178 9.42 3.85 21.27
C LEU A 178 9.04 3.37 22.68
N GLY A 179 8.33 4.18 23.45
CA GLY A 179 7.98 3.90 24.84
C GLY A 179 9.05 4.36 25.83
N GLU A 180 8.66 4.50 27.10
CA GLU A 180 9.49 5.09 28.16
C GLU A 180 10.72 4.25 28.52
N GLU A 181 10.63 2.93 28.34
CA GLU A 181 11.71 1.98 28.64
C GLU A 181 12.62 1.66 27.44
N ALA A 182 12.45 2.38 26.32
CA ALA A 182 13.30 2.18 25.15
C ALA A 182 14.77 2.48 25.45
N MET A 183 15.65 1.56 25.04
CA MET A 183 17.09 1.68 25.12
C MET A 183 17.70 1.22 23.80
N GLY A 184 18.66 1.97 23.27
CA GLY A 184 19.28 1.61 22.00
C GLY A 184 19.83 2.77 21.20
N ILE A 185 19.85 2.62 19.88
CA ILE A 185 20.36 3.61 18.93
C ILE A 185 19.22 4.10 18.03
N ILE A 186 19.09 5.41 17.88
CA ILE A 186 18.25 6.00 16.84
C ILE A 186 19.12 6.65 15.77
N ASN A 187 19.07 6.10 14.56
CA ASN A 187 19.69 6.66 13.38
C ASN A 187 18.72 7.63 12.68
N ALA A 188 18.89 8.92 12.91
CA ALA A 188 17.95 9.95 12.45
C ALA A 188 18.65 11.12 11.75
N ASP A 189 17.87 12.03 11.18
CA ASP A 189 18.40 13.32 10.73
C ASP A 189 18.90 14.17 11.92
N ARG A 190 19.38 15.39 11.64
CA ARG A 190 19.87 16.33 12.68
C ARG A 190 18.75 17.12 13.36
N TYR A 191 17.49 16.70 13.24
CA TYR A 191 16.39 17.47 13.79
C TYR A 191 16.43 17.45 15.32
N VAL A 192 16.26 18.64 15.92
CA VAL A 192 16.49 18.85 17.35
C VAL A 192 15.61 18.00 18.26
N VAL A 193 14.43 17.57 17.77
CA VAL A 193 13.47 16.80 18.57
C VAL A 193 14.02 15.48 19.08
N TYR A 194 14.95 14.86 18.36
CA TYR A 194 15.55 13.60 18.79
C TYR A 194 16.38 13.76 20.06
N LYS A 195 16.91 14.96 20.34
CA LYS A 195 17.64 15.25 21.59
C LYS A 195 16.76 15.14 22.84
N ALA A 196 15.43 15.15 22.68
CA ALA A 196 14.49 14.98 23.79
C ALA A 196 14.24 13.51 24.16
N LEU A 197 14.88 12.53 23.50
CA LEU A 197 14.73 11.10 23.79
C LEU A 197 15.54 10.61 25.01
N GLY A 198 16.28 11.50 25.68
CA GLY A 198 16.98 11.19 26.92
C GLY A 198 18.24 10.33 26.74
N GLY A 199 18.85 9.92 27.85
CA GLY A 199 20.19 9.30 27.85
C GLY A 199 20.24 7.79 27.53
N LYS A 200 19.11 7.07 27.63
CA LYS A 200 19.04 5.63 27.29
C LYS A 200 19.10 5.39 25.76
N ILE A 201 18.82 6.42 24.96
CA ILE A 201 18.83 6.35 23.50
C ILE A 201 20.03 7.14 22.96
N ARG A 202 20.94 6.45 22.27
CA ARG A 202 22.06 7.06 21.57
C ARG A 202 21.62 7.54 20.19
N ILE A 203 21.87 8.80 19.88
CA ILE A 203 21.51 9.37 18.57
C ILE A 203 22.70 9.19 17.62
N ALA A 204 22.48 8.44 16.54
CA ALA A 204 23.39 8.37 15.40
C ALA A 204 22.88 9.28 14.29
N PHE A 205 23.67 10.27 13.86
CA PHE A 205 23.24 11.15 12.77
C PHE A 205 23.42 10.47 11.41
N CYS A 206 22.36 10.52 10.60
CA CYS A 206 22.28 9.87 9.31
C CYS A 206 23.26 10.48 8.29
N TRP A 207 24.19 9.65 7.81
CA TRP A 207 25.19 10.03 6.80
C TRP A 207 24.57 10.46 5.48
N SER A 208 23.44 9.86 5.07
CA SER A 208 22.71 10.29 3.87
C SER A 208 22.23 11.73 3.97
N HIS A 209 21.81 12.17 5.16
CA HIS A 209 21.43 13.57 5.41
C HIS A 209 22.66 14.49 5.43
N VAL A 210 23.78 14.04 6.00
CA VAL A 210 25.06 14.77 5.95
C VAL A 210 25.49 15.00 4.50
N ARG A 211 25.54 13.93 3.68
CA ARG A 211 25.91 13.99 2.27
C ARG A 211 24.99 14.91 1.47
N ARG A 212 23.68 14.87 1.72
CA ARG A 212 22.70 15.72 1.02
C ARG A 212 23.02 17.22 1.19
N ASP A 213 23.49 17.63 2.36
CA ASP A 213 23.87 19.01 2.61
C ASP A 213 25.14 19.40 1.84
N PHE A 214 26.15 18.52 1.79
CA PHE A 214 27.34 18.74 0.95
C PHE A 214 27.00 18.84 -0.54
N VAL A 215 26.12 17.97 -1.05
CA VAL A 215 25.65 18.04 -2.45
C VAL A 215 24.93 19.36 -2.72
N ARG A 216 24.06 19.81 -1.81
CA ARG A 216 23.38 21.11 -1.93
C ARG A 216 24.36 22.27 -1.97
N ILE A 217 25.39 22.24 -1.12
CA ILE A 217 26.45 23.27 -1.11
C ILE A 217 27.19 23.27 -2.47
N HIS A 218 27.60 22.10 -2.96
CA HIS A 218 28.26 21.94 -4.26
C HIS A 218 27.39 22.47 -5.43
N ASP A 219 26.09 22.19 -5.41
CA ASP A 219 25.18 22.58 -6.47
C ASP A 219 24.97 24.10 -6.53
N VAL A 220 24.84 24.74 -5.36
CA VAL A 220 24.66 26.19 -5.23
C VAL A 220 25.98 26.95 -5.49
N HIS A 221 27.11 26.43 -5.02
CA HIS A 221 28.41 27.10 -5.14
C HIS A 221 29.26 26.50 -6.27
N LYS A 222 28.96 26.90 -7.52
CA LYS A 222 29.68 26.42 -8.72
C LYS A 222 31.21 26.55 -8.66
N ARG A 223 31.75 27.51 -7.91
CA ARG A 223 33.19 27.71 -7.69
C ARG A 223 33.89 26.58 -6.91
N LEU A 224 33.12 25.76 -6.20
CA LEU A 224 33.61 24.61 -5.42
C LEU A 224 33.56 23.30 -6.22
N ARG A 225 33.17 23.37 -7.50
CA ARG A 225 33.18 22.19 -8.38
C ARG A 225 34.61 21.97 -8.86
N PRO A 226 35.14 20.74 -8.76
CA PRO A 226 36.47 20.40 -9.25
C PRO A 226 36.57 20.55 -10.77
#